data_AF-A0A937VMF8-F1
#
_entry.id   AF-A0A937VMF8-F1
#
_cell.length_a   1.000
_cell.length_b   1.000
_cell.length_c   1.000
_cell.angle_alpha   90.00
_cell.angle_beta   90.00
_cell.angle_gamma   90.00
#
_symmetry.space_group_name_H-M   'P 1'
#
loop_
_entity.id
_entity.type
_entity.pdbx_description
1 polymer ?
#
loop_
_entity_poly.entity_id
_entity_poly.type
_entity_poly.pdbx_seq_one_letter_code
_entity_poly.pdbx_strand_id
1 'polypeptide(L)'
;MKPIVIKIGGSTFGKSDTTVEDLVTLQKRGIPTVVVHGGANTVTNWLGRLNIPTSFVRGLRVTDIETLKVVTAILAGLVNKELVADIWSLGGKAVGLSGADGELIKAKNRTTELGYTGEHLQVNTSLLKILLNAGYMPVIAPISLGKLEGSN
;
A
#
# COMPACT_ATOMS: atom_id res chain seq x y z
N MET A 1 1.21 12.31 -19.64
CA MET A 1 2.08 11.13 -19.42
C MET A 1 1.21 9.99 -18.89
N LYS A 2 1.38 8.74 -19.34
CA LYS A 2 0.56 7.59 -18.90
C LYS A 2 1.43 6.69 -18.00
N PRO A 3 1.20 6.65 -16.67
CA PRO A 3 2.00 5.81 -15.77
C PRO A 3 1.66 4.34 -15.92
N ILE A 4 2.64 3.48 -15.64
CA ILE A 4 2.42 2.05 -15.39
C ILE A 4 2.16 1.88 -13.90
N VAL A 5 1.04 1.23 -13.55
CA VAL A 5 0.72 0.88 -12.16
C VAL A 5 1.11 -0.57 -11.93
N ILE A 6 2.00 -0.81 -10.97
CA ILE A 6 2.58 -2.13 -10.69
C ILE A 6 2.12 -2.57 -9.31
N LYS A 7 1.42 -3.70 -9.23
CA LYS A 7 1.05 -4.33 -7.95
C LYS A 7 2.09 -5.35 -7.56
N ILE A 8 2.81 -5.11 -6.47
CA ILE A 8 3.70 -6.08 -5.83
C ILE A 8 2.88 -6.84 -4.77
N GLY A 9 2.80 -8.16 -4.88
CA GLY A 9 2.08 -9.01 -3.95
C GLY A 9 2.75 -10.38 -3.79
N GLY A 10 2.43 -11.07 -2.69
CA GLY A 10 3.07 -12.35 -2.34
C GLY A 10 4.30 -12.19 -1.46
N SER A 11 5.02 -13.28 -1.22
CA SER A 11 6.33 -13.32 -0.56
C SER A 11 7.43 -12.96 -1.56
N THR A 12 7.35 -11.77 -2.17
CA THR A 12 8.24 -11.33 -3.25
C THR A 12 9.45 -10.56 -2.72
N PHE A 13 10.20 -11.20 -1.82
CA PHE A 13 11.52 -10.75 -1.40
C PHE A 13 12.42 -11.96 -1.13
N GLY A 14 12.37 -12.94 -2.06
CA GLY A 14 13.27 -14.09 -2.05
C GLY A 14 14.67 -13.73 -2.56
N LYS A 15 15.65 -14.61 -2.38
CA LYS A 15 17.07 -14.40 -2.78
C LYS A 15 17.32 -14.09 -4.26
N SER A 16 16.35 -14.35 -5.15
CA SER A 16 16.46 -14.13 -6.60
C SER A 16 15.43 -13.13 -7.13
N ASP A 17 14.81 -12.35 -6.24
CA ASP A 17 13.81 -11.37 -6.63
C ASP A 17 14.48 -10.12 -7.20
N THR A 18 14.14 -9.74 -8.43
CA THR A 18 14.67 -8.55 -9.13
C THR A 18 13.66 -7.40 -9.18
N THR A 19 12.53 -7.50 -8.47
CA THR A 19 11.41 -6.57 -8.62
C THR A 19 11.85 -5.13 -8.38
N VAL A 20 12.69 -4.87 -7.38
CA VAL A 20 13.13 -3.51 -7.05
C VAL A 20 14.11 -2.99 -8.11
N GLU A 21 15.03 -3.83 -8.58
CA GLU A 21 15.96 -3.54 -9.67
C GLU A 21 15.22 -3.21 -10.97
N ASP A 22 14.15 -3.95 -11.28
CA ASP A 22 13.30 -3.73 -12.45
C ASP A 22 12.54 -2.41 -12.34
N LEU A 23 11.99 -2.08 -11.18
CA LEU A 23 11.36 -0.79 -10.90
C LEU A 23 12.32 0.38 -11.13
N VAL A 24 13.53 0.28 -10.59
CA VAL A 24 14.57 1.31 -10.75
C VAL A 24 15.01 1.42 -12.21
N THR A 25 15.11 0.30 -12.92
CA THR A 25 15.43 0.26 -14.35
C THR A 25 14.36 0.97 -15.18
N LEU A 26 13.07 0.74 -14.90
CA LEU A 26 11.96 1.44 -15.54
C LEU A 26 12.04 2.95 -15.29
N GLN A 27 12.28 3.37 -14.04
CA GLN A 27 12.40 4.78 -13.70
C GLN A 27 13.58 5.44 -14.43
N LYS A 28 14.75 4.79 -14.48
CA LYS A 28 15.95 5.29 -15.19
C LYS A 28 15.73 5.41 -16.71
N ARG A 29 14.82 4.63 -17.28
CA ARG A 29 14.39 4.74 -18.69
C ARG A 29 13.35 5.85 -18.92
N GLY A 30 13.01 6.62 -17.89
CA GLY A 30 12.00 7.69 -17.97
C GLY A 30 10.56 7.17 -18.00
N ILE A 31 10.32 5.91 -17.63
CA ILE A 31 8.98 5.33 -17.61
C ILE A 31 8.32 5.71 -16.27
N PRO A 32 7.25 6.51 -16.26
CA PRO A 32 6.52 6.85 -15.04
C PRO A 32 5.88 5.60 -14.43
N THR A 33 6.21 5.31 -13.18
CA THR A 33 5.74 4.13 -12.46
C THR A 33 5.08 4.52 -11.14
N VAL A 34 3.98 3.84 -10.83
CA VAL A 34 3.30 3.89 -9.53
C VAL A 34 3.26 2.48 -9.00
N VAL A 35 3.75 2.27 -7.79
CA VAL A 35 3.81 0.95 -7.16
C VAL A 35 2.73 0.85 -6.10
N VAL A 36 2.01 -0.25 -6.06
CA VAL A 36 1.09 -0.61 -4.97
C VAL A 36 1.60 -1.90 -4.36
N HIS A 37 1.75 -1.99 -3.04
CA HIS A 37 2.27 -3.20 -2.41
C HIS A 37 1.21 -3.92 -1.56
N GLY A 38 1.50 -5.18 -1.22
CA GLY A 38 0.75 -5.97 -0.25
C GLY A 38 1.55 -6.12 1.04
N GLY A 39 1.33 -7.22 1.76
CA GLY A 39 2.04 -7.53 3.00
C GLY A 39 1.23 -8.40 3.96
N ALA A 40 0.27 -9.18 3.45
CA ALA A 40 -0.67 -9.94 4.28
C ALA A 40 0.05 -10.92 5.22
N ASN A 41 1.12 -11.56 4.76
CA ASN A 41 1.94 -12.47 5.57
C ASN A 41 2.65 -11.73 6.72
N THR A 42 3.25 -10.58 6.42
CA THR A 42 3.90 -9.72 7.43
C THR A 42 2.89 -9.25 8.47
N VAL A 43 1.70 -8.83 8.04
CA VAL A 43 0.60 -8.48 8.94
C VAL A 43 0.20 -9.67 9.83
N THR A 44 -0.02 -10.85 9.26
CA THR A 44 -0.38 -12.04 10.04
C THR A 44 0.70 -12.40 11.07
N ASN A 45 1.98 -12.31 10.70
CA ASN A 45 3.09 -12.56 11.62
C ASN A 45 3.06 -11.58 12.81
N TRP A 46 2.90 -10.29 12.55
CA TRP A 46 2.86 -9.27 13.61
C TRP A 46 1.63 -9.38 14.51
N LEU A 47 0.46 -9.69 13.96
CA LEU A 47 -0.74 -9.98 14.77
C LEU A 47 -0.49 -11.16 15.70
N GLY A 48 0.13 -12.23 15.20
CA GLY A 48 0.53 -13.38 16.02
C GLY A 48 1.51 -13.01 17.14
N ARG A 49 2.53 -12.19 16.84
CA ARG A 49 3.49 -11.69 17.85
C ARG A 49 2.85 -10.86 18.96
N LEU A 50 1.74 -10.19 18.64
CA LEU A 50 0.97 -9.38 19.59
C LEU A 50 -0.17 -10.16 20.26
N ASN A 51 -0.29 -11.47 19.98
CA ASN A 51 -1.39 -12.31 20.44
C ASN A 51 -2.79 -11.77 20.06
N ILE A 52 -2.89 -11.10 18.90
CA ILE A 52 -4.17 -10.62 18.35
C ILE A 52 -4.72 -11.72 17.42
N PRO A 53 -5.90 -12.29 17.71
CA PRO A 53 -6.48 -13.34 16.89
C PRO A 53 -6.75 -12.87 15.45
N THR A 54 -6.49 -13.75 14.48
CA THR A 54 -6.82 -13.49 13.07
C THR A 54 -7.99 -14.35 12.64
N SER A 55 -9.01 -13.73 12.04
CA SER A 55 -10.13 -14.44 11.41
C SER A 55 -10.34 -13.98 9.98
N PHE A 56 -10.91 -14.87 9.17
CA PHE A 56 -11.15 -14.64 7.75
C PHE A 56 -12.56 -15.07 7.37
N VAL A 57 -13.21 -14.26 6.54
CA VAL A 57 -14.50 -14.56 5.92
C VAL A 57 -14.33 -14.46 4.42
N ARG A 58 -14.57 -15.56 3.69
CA ARG A 58 -14.46 -15.62 2.22
C ARG A 58 -13.10 -15.13 1.69
N GLY A 59 -12.02 -15.49 2.41
CA GLY A 59 -10.65 -15.10 2.06
C GLY A 59 -10.27 -13.65 2.42
N LEU A 60 -11.17 -12.88 3.02
CA LEU A 60 -10.92 -11.52 3.49
C LEU A 60 -10.71 -11.53 5.00
N ARG A 61 -9.72 -10.77 5.47
CA ARG A 61 -9.47 -10.63 6.92
C ARG A 61 -10.60 -9.83 7.55
N VAL A 62 -11.19 -10.36 8.61
CA VAL A 62 -12.05 -9.55 9.49
C VAL A 62 -11.15 -8.58 10.24
N THR A 63 -11.42 -7.29 10.07
CA THR A 63 -10.52 -6.24 10.56
C THR A 63 -11.26 -5.40 11.60
N ASP A 64 -11.05 -5.70 12.88
CA ASP A 64 -11.49 -4.84 13.98
C ASP A 64 -10.51 -3.67 14.18
N ILE A 65 -10.75 -2.82 15.21
CA ILE A 65 -9.96 -1.60 15.42
C ILE A 65 -8.51 -1.91 15.80
N GLU A 66 -8.25 -2.94 16.60
CA GLU A 66 -6.90 -3.33 16.98
C GLU A 66 -6.15 -3.95 15.81
N THR A 67 -6.84 -4.80 15.03
CA THR A 67 -6.33 -5.34 13.77
C THR A 67 -6.02 -4.21 12.79
N LEU A 68 -6.88 -3.19 12.67
CA LEU A 68 -6.65 -2.04 11.78
C LEU A 68 -5.39 -1.26 12.15
N LYS A 69 -5.15 -1.02 13.45
CA LYS A 69 -3.93 -0.35 13.93
C LYS A 69 -2.68 -1.11 13.49
N VAL A 70 -2.66 -2.43 13.68
CA VAL A 70 -1.53 -3.27 13.27
C VAL A 70 -1.39 -3.32 11.75
N VAL A 71 -2.48 -3.52 11.01
CA VAL A 71 -2.50 -3.50 9.54
C VAL A 71 -1.91 -2.18 9.02
N THR A 72 -2.29 -1.05 9.62
CA THR A 72 -1.79 0.27 9.24
C THR A 72 -0.30 0.43 9.54
N ALA A 73 0.12 0.09 10.76
CA ALA A 73 1.53 0.18 11.16
C ALA A 73 2.45 -0.69 10.30
N ILE A 74 1.99 -1.90 9.96
CA ILE A 74 2.79 -2.84 9.18
C ILE A 74 2.79 -2.49 7.69
N LEU A 75 1.64 -2.16 7.10
CA LEU A 75 1.60 -1.86 5.68
C LEU A 75 2.13 -0.47 5.36
N ALA A 76 1.63 0.59 6.01
CA ALA A 76 2.06 1.97 5.72
C ALA A 76 3.39 2.35 6.39
N GLY A 77 3.72 1.70 7.51
CA GLY A 77 5.01 1.86 8.19
C GLY A 77 6.05 0.87 7.66
N LEU A 78 6.07 -0.35 8.20
CA LEU A 78 7.17 -1.30 7.97
C LEU A 78 7.38 -1.62 6.48
N VAL A 79 6.41 -2.28 5.84
CA VAL A 79 6.56 -2.80 4.47
C VAL A 79 6.74 -1.68 3.45
N ASN A 80 5.99 -0.57 3.59
CA ASN A 80 6.13 0.57 2.69
C ASN A 80 7.52 1.19 2.76
N LYS A 81 8.05 1.38 3.98
CA LYS A 81 9.34 2.06 4.17
C LYS A 81 10.52 1.18 3.86
N GLU A 82 10.43 -0.15 4.06
CA GLU A 82 11.42 -1.10 3.55
C GLU A 82 11.54 -1.01 2.02
N LEU A 83 10.42 -1.11 1.30
CA LEU A 83 10.44 -1.01 -0.17
C LEU A 83 10.96 0.35 -0.67
N VAL A 84 10.59 1.45 -0.01
CA VAL A 84 11.12 2.78 -0.33
C VAL A 84 12.63 2.82 -0.12
N ALA A 85 13.13 2.30 1.01
CA ALA A 85 14.56 2.26 1.31
C ALA A 85 15.32 1.42 0.27
N ASP A 86 14.77 0.27 -0.13
CA ASP A 86 15.38 -0.60 -1.14
C ASP A 86 15.49 0.13 -2.49
N ILE A 87 14.43 0.81 -2.94
CA ILE A 87 14.46 1.60 -4.19
C ILE A 87 15.54 2.69 -4.13
N TRP A 88 15.64 3.41 -3.01
CA TRP A 88 16.67 4.43 -2.82
C TRP A 88 18.08 3.85 -2.80
N SER A 89 18.27 2.67 -2.19
CA SER A 89 19.59 2.01 -2.14
C SER A 89 20.13 1.62 -3.51
N LEU A 90 19.23 1.36 -4.48
CA LEU A 90 19.55 1.07 -5.88
C LEU A 90 19.62 2.33 -6.77
N GLY A 91 19.51 3.52 -6.18
CA GLY A 91 19.59 4.81 -6.85
C GLY A 91 18.30 5.22 -7.59
N GLY A 92 17.16 4.61 -7.24
CA GLY A 92 15.86 5.13 -7.61
C GLY A 92 15.43 6.30 -6.72
N LYS A 93 14.31 6.93 -7.06
CA LYS A 93 13.70 8.02 -6.29
C LYS A 93 12.26 7.64 -5.93
N ALA A 94 12.03 7.18 -4.71
CA ALA A 94 10.70 6.75 -4.25
C ALA A 94 10.12 7.65 -3.17
N VAL A 95 8.79 7.80 -3.16
CA VAL A 95 8.03 8.41 -2.07
C VAL A 95 6.95 7.44 -1.61
N GLY A 96 7.04 7.03 -0.35
CA GLY A 96 6.09 6.11 0.26
C GLY A 96 4.85 6.84 0.78
N LEU A 97 3.68 6.44 0.28
CA LEU A 97 2.37 6.97 0.62
C LEU A 97 1.43 5.83 1.03
N SER A 98 0.34 6.19 1.66
CA SER A 98 -0.90 5.43 1.75
C SER A 98 -1.99 6.11 0.92
N GLY A 99 -3.14 5.45 0.80
CA GLY A 99 -4.35 6.10 0.31
C GLY A 99 -4.85 7.25 1.19
N ALA A 100 -4.37 7.40 2.43
CA ALA A 100 -4.77 8.52 3.28
C ALA A 100 -4.06 9.84 2.93
N ASP A 101 -2.86 9.74 2.35
CA ASP A 101 -2.03 10.90 2.04
C ASP A 101 -2.60 11.68 0.85
N GLY A 102 -2.85 12.97 1.04
CA GLY A 102 -3.45 13.84 0.00
C GLY A 102 -4.86 13.42 -0.41
N GLU A 103 -5.58 12.68 0.45
CA GLU A 103 -6.87 12.07 0.16
C GLU A 103 -6.86 11.17 -1.09
N LEU A 104 -5.74 10.48 -1.33
CA LEU A 104 -5.51 9.68 -2.53
C LEU A 104 -6.59 8.61 -2.76
N ILE A 105 -7.05 7.94 -1.70
CA ILE A 105 -8.10 6.92 -1.74
C ILE A 105 -9.08 7.14 -0.58
N LYS A 106 -10.35 7.31 -0.91
CA LYS A 106 -11.47 7.20 0.04
C LYS A 106 -12.20 5.88 -0.20
N ALA A 107 -12.54 5.17 0.87
CA ALA A 107 -13.27 3.90 0.81
C ALA A 107 -14.42 3.89 1.81
N LYS A 108 -15.42 3.04 1.56
CA LYS A 108 -16.46 2.69 2.53
C LYS A 108 -16.16 1.31 3.11
N ASN A 109 -16.61 1.04 4.33
CA ASN A 109 -16.56 -0.33 4.86
C ASN A 109 -17.44 -1.24 3.99
N ARG A 110 -16.93 -2.44 3.71
CA ARG A 110 -17.55 -3.40 2.79
C ARG A 110 -18.81 -4.05 3.35
N THR A 111 -18.65 -4.67 4.51
CA THR A 111 -19.77 -5.22 5.28
C THR A 111 -19.46 -5.02 6.74
N THR A 112 -20.50 -5.00 7.57
CA THR A 112 -20.35 -4.97 9.03
C THR A 112 -19.55 -6.18 9.53
N GLU A 113 -19.73 -7.36 8.92
CA GLU A 113 -19.00 -8.60 9.23
C GLU A 113 -17.48 -8.48 9.02
N LEU A 114 -17.03 -7.69 8.04
CA LEU A 114 -15.60 -7.52 7.73
C LEU A 114 -14.94 -6.36 8.50
N GLY A 115 -15.70 -5.64 9.32
CA GLY A 115 -15.24 -4.48 10.08
C GLY A 115 -14.71 -3.37 9.17
N TYR A 116 -13.46 -2.97 9.39
CA TYR A 116 -12.77 -1.87 8.68
C TYR A 116 -12.16 -2.28 7.33
N THR A 117 -12.69 -3.33 6.69
CA THR A 117 -12.27 -3.73 5.34
C THR A 117 -12.97 -2.84 4.31
N GLY A 118 -12.20 -2.11 3.50
CA GLY A 118 -12.74 -1.13 2.56
C GLY A 118 -13.21 -1.68 1.19
N GLU A 119 -14.17 -1.00 0.58
CA GLU A 119 -14.60 -1.11 -0.82
C GLU A 119 -15.08 0.25 -1.38
N HIS A 120 -15.61 0.28 -2.61
CA HIS A 120 -16.15 1.47 -3.28
C HIS A 120 -15.21 2.68 -3.26
N LEU A 121 -14.09 2.56 -3.99
CA LEU A 121 -12.98 3.51 -3.94
C LEU A 121 -13.24 4.78 -4.77
N GLN A 122 -13.05 5.94 -4.15
CA GLN A 122 -12.84 7.21 -4.86
C GLN A 122 -11.35 7.54 -4.85
N VAL A 123 -10.78 7.84 -6.02
CA VAL A 123 -9.32 8.04 -6.18
C VAL A 123 -9.01 9.46 -6.63
N ASN A 124 -8.19 10.18 -5.85
CA ASN A 124 -7.65 11.51 -6.20
C ASN A 124 -6.18 11.40 -6.63
N THR A 125 -5.91 11.53 -7.93
CA THR A 125 -4.55 11.35 -8.48
C THR A 125 -3.68 12.62 -8.45
N SER A 126 -4.16 13.72 -7.88
CA SER A 126 -3.47 15.02 -7.94
C SER A 126 -2.06 14.97 -7.33
N LEU A 127 -1.92 14.37 -6.15
CA LEU A 127 -0.62 14.17 -5.51
C LEU A 127 0.31 13.27 -6.34
N LEU A 128 -0.22 12.20 -6.93
CA LEU A 128 0.60 11.31 -7.78
C LEU A 128 1.15 12.03 -9.01
N LYS A 129 0.34 12.90 -9.64
CA LYS A 129 0.78 13.69 -10.80
C LYS A 129 1.93 14.64 -10.44
N ILE A 130 1.87 15.28 -9.27
CA ILE A 130 2.94 16.16 -8.77
C ILE A 130 4.24 15.37 -8.61
N LEU A 131 4.17 14.21 -7.92
CA LEU A 131 5.35 13.38 -7.66
C LEU A 131 5.95 12.81 -8.95
N LEU A 132 5.12 12.29 -9.86
CA LEU A 132 5.57 11.77 -11.15
C LEU A 132 6.23 12.85 -12.00
N ASN A 133 5.67 14.06 -12.05
CA ASN A 133 6.27 15.18 -12.77
C ASN A 133 7.62 15.63 -12.18
N ALA A 134 7.81 15.46 -10.87
CA ALA A 134 9.07 15.71 -10.18
C ALA A 134 10.07 14.54 -10.30
N GLY A 135 9.71 13.45 -10.99
CA GLY A 135 10.57 12.28 -11.20
C GLY A 135 10.58 11.26 -10.07
N TYR A 136 9.67 11.38 -9.09
CA TYR A 136 9.51 10.40 -8.02
C TYR A 136 8.59 9.25 -8.45
N MET A 137 8.87 8.06 -7.93
CA MET A 137 8.04 6.86 -8.00
C MET A 137 7.17 6.79 -6.73
N PRO A 138 5.85 6.99 -6.82
CA PRO A 138 4.96 6.81 -5.68
C PRO A 138 4.83 5.32 -5.33
N VAL A 139 5.00 4.98 -4.06
CA VAL A 139 4.87 3.62 -3.52
C VAL A 139 3.73 3.60 -2.50
N ILE A 140 2.61 2.98 -2.85
CA ILE A 140 1.33 3.11 -2.17
C ILE A 140 1.03 1.86 -1.32
N ALA A 141 0.87 2.07 -0.01
CA ALA A 141 0.30 1.10 0.92
C ALA A 141 -1.23 1.08 0.81
N PRO A 142 -1.89 -0.09 0.90
CA PRO A 142 -3.33 -0.23 0.70
C PRO A 142 -4.13 0.13 1.98
N ILE A 143 -3.89 1.32 2.52
CA ILE A 143 -4.64 1.93 3.64
C ILE A 143 -5.35 3.16 3.08
N SER A 144 -6.63 3.36 3.35
CA SER A 144 -7.45 4.42 2.75
C SER A 144 -8.15 5.27 3.81
N LEU A 145 -8.60 6.47 3.44
CA LEU A 145 -9.52 7.24 4.28
C LEU A 145 -10.89 6.56 4.30
N GLY A 146 -11.39 6.27 5.49
CA GLY A 146 -12.78 5.88 5.66
C GLY A 146 -13.69 7.06 5.32
N LYS A 147 -14.72 6.83 4.51
CA LYS A 147 -15.84 7.76 4.38
C LYS A 147 -16.75 7.52 5.59
N LEU A 148 -16.80 8.46 6.53
CA LEU A 148 -17.87 8.48 7.53
C LEU A 148 -19.19 8.52 6.75
N GLU A 149 -20.08 7.55 6.98
CA GLU A 149 -21.45 7.67 6.50
C GLU A 149 -22.06 8.91 7.18
N GLY A 150 -22.33 9.97 6.40
CA GLY A 150 -23.07 11.15 6.91
C GLY A 150 -22.48 12.55 6.71
N SER A 151 -21.45 12.75 5.87
CA SER A 151 -21.14 14.13 5.40
C SER A 151 -21.67 14.32 3.98
N ASN A 152 -22.86 14.93 3.91
CA ASN A 152 -23.33 15.69 2.75
C ASN A 152 -22.50 16.96 2.60
#